data_AF-A0AAW7Y0K4-F1
#
_entry.id   AF-A0AAW7Y0K4-F1
#
_cell.length_a   1.000
_cell.length_b   1.000
_cell.length_c   1.000
_cell.angle_alpha   90.00
_cell.angle_beta   90.00
_cell.angle_gamma   90.00
#
_symmetry.space_group_name_H-M   'P 1'
#
loop_
_entity.id
_entity.type
_entity.pdbx_description
1 polymer ?
#
loop_
_entity_poly.entity_id
_entity_poly.type
_entity_poly.pdbx_seq_one_letter_code
_entity_poly.pdbx_strand_id
1 'polypeptide(L)'
;MRNDMGWLWINSQLISPDTTAMQSARTPHTKQLVFRQVDVDRQLVIYLNTTYDGDFLFTFIKQTPCSALSPYQGMLSVNNEPNQQVVFDCHEPNTVIYRIAKRKFSQLHLTTPDFDFDFDLKQWNPKALKKDDFMQHNYEFFQKHTTEKIYPWNRD
;
A
#
# COMPACT_ATOMS: atom_id res chain seq x y z
N MET A 1 -1.93 -10.72 -0.29
CA MET A 1 -1.40 -10.48 -1.65
C MET A 1 -0.27 -11.47 -1.88
N ARG A 2 -0.30 -12.27 -2.96
CA ARG A 2 0.64 -13.38 -3.20
C ARG A 2 2.05 -12.90 -3.59
N ASN A 3 3.05 -13.77 -3.42
CA ASN A 3 4.46 -13.57 -3.78
C ASN A 3 4.74 -13.53 -5.30
N ASP A 4 3.76 -13.84 -6.17
CA ASP A 4 3.93 -13.93 -7.63
C ASP A 4 3.94 -12.59 -8.40
N MET A 5 4.17 -11.47 -7.70
CA MET A 5 4.27 -10.17 -8.36
C MET A 5 5.73 -9.90 -8.77
N GLY A 6 5.95 -9.52 -10.03
CA GLY A 6 7.24 -9.08 -10.53
C GLY A 6 7.60 -7.69 -9.98
N TRP A 7 8.09 -7.64 -8.75
CA TRP A 7 8.44 -6.40 -8.05
C TRP A 7 9.67 -5.73 -8.66
N LEU A 8 9.55 -4.44 -8.93
CA LEU A 8 10.60 -3.57 -9.43
C LEU A 8 10.94 -2.53 -8.37
N TRP A 9 12.22 -2.31 -8.11
CA TRP A 9 12.70 -1.27 -7.21
C TRP A 9 12.44 0.11 -7.81
N ILE A 10 11.84 1.03 -7.02
CA ILE A 10 11.50 2.39 -7.48
C ILE A 10 12.70 3.33 -7.34
N ASN A 11 13.55 3.09 -6.34
CA ASN A 11 14.80 3.83 -6.13
C ASN A 11 15.97 2.84 -6.04
N SER A 12 16.88 2.88 -7.00
CA SER A 12 18.14 2.11 -6.99
C SER A 12 19.28 2.81 -6.25
N GLN A 13 19.08 4.04 -5.76
CA GLN A 13 20.14 4.87 -5.16
C GLN A 13 20.41 4.62 -3.68
N LEU A 14 19.65 3.76 -3.01
CA LEU A 14 19.88 3.42 -1.60
C LEU A 14 19.60 1.92 -1.41
N ILE A 15 20.56 1.07 -1.81
CA ILE A 15 20.96 0.01 -0.88
C ILE A 15 21.86 0.71 0.17
N SER A 16 21.27 1.69 0.87
CA SER A 16 21.77 2.15 2.15
C SER A 16 21.54 1.00 3.14
N PRO A 17 22.31 0.92 4.23
CA PRO A 17 21.96 0.04 5.35
C PRO A 17 20.55 0.28 5.95
N ASP A 18 19.78 1.25 5.44
CA ASP A 18 18.35 1.39 5.74
C ASP A 18 17.57 0.17 5.23
N THR A 19 17.05 -0.60 6.17
CA THR A 19 16.33 -1.87 5.93
C THR A 19 14.92 -1.70 5.36
N THR A 20 14.57 -0.47 4.97
CA THR A 20 13.33 -0.06 4.31
C THR A 20 13.54 0.27 2.84
N ALA A 21 12.82 -0.43 1.95
CA ALA A 21 12.95 -0.21 0.51
C ALA A 21 11.61 -0.24 -0.24
N MET A 22 11.50 0.63 -1.25
CA MET A 22 10.28 0.86 -2.05
C MET A 22 10.26 0.06 -3.35
N GLN A 23 9.14 -0.59 -3.62
CA GLN A 23 8.93 -1.38 -4.83
C GLN A 23 7.57 -1.08 -5.45
N SER A 24 7.48 -1.27 -6.76
CA SER A 24 6.22 -1.25 -7.51
C SER A 24 6.03 -2.56 -8.25
N ALA A 25 4.78 -2.95 -8.44
CA ALA A 25 4.42 -4.09 -9.28
C ALA A 25 3.05 -3.87 -9.91
N ARG A 26 2.69 -4.82 -10.77
CA ARG A 26 1.35 -4.95 -11.36
C ARG A 26 0.68 -6.17 -10.72
N THR A 27 -0.55 -6.05 -10.26
CA THR A 27 -1.30 -7.23 -9.77
C THR A 27 -1.42 -8.29 -10.89
N PRO A 28 -1.44 -9.60 -10.57
CA PRO A 28 -1.42 -10.63 -11.61
C PRO A 28 -2.62 -10.59 -12.57
N HIS A 29 -3.83 -10.35 -12.05
CA HIS A 29 -5.08 -10.40 -12.81
C HIS A 29 -5.49 -9.03 -13.33
N THR A 30 -5.69 -8.07 -12.43
CA THR A 30 -6.20 -6.73 -12.79
C THR A 30 -5.14 -5.82 -13.39
N LYS A 31 -3.86 -6.23 -13.36
CA LYS A 31 -2.69 -5.45 -13.79
C LYS A 31 -2.64 -4.05 -13.17
N GLN A 32 -3.25 -3.88 -12.02
CA GLN A 32 -3.28 -2.62 -11.31
C GLN A 32 -1.89 -2.32 -10.75
N LEU A 33 -1.44 -1.06 -10.88
CA LEU A 33 -0.23 -0.61 -10.22
C LEU A 33 -0.39 -0.68 -8.69
N VAL A 34 0.62 -1.26 -8.02
CA VAL A 34 0.70 -1.35 -6.57
C VAL A 34 2.07 -0.87 -6.14
N PHE A 35 2.11 -0.08 -5.07
CA PHE A 35 3.35 0.23 -4.36
C PHE A 35 3.45 -0.58 -3.09
N ARG A 36 4.68 -0.94 -2.72
CA ARG A 36 4.97 -1.45 -1.39
C ARG A 36 6.25 -0.87 -0.82
N GLN A 37 6.29 -0.78 0.50
CA GLN A 37 7.49 -0.60 1.29
C GLN A 37 7.72 -1.88 2.08
N VAL A 38 8.95 -2.40 2.07
CA VAL A 38 9.35 -3.57 2.85
C VAL A 38 10.36 -3.12 3.88
N ASP A 39 10.11 -3.43 5.14
CA ASP A 39 11.03 -3.29 6.27
C ASP A 39 11.37 -4.68 6.80
N VAL A 40 12.59 -5.13 6.53
CA VAL A 40 13.02 -6.51 6.85
C VAL A 40 13.23 -6.68 8.35
N ASP A 41 13.83 -5.71 9.02
CA ASP A 41 14.15 -5.79 10.45
C ASP A 41 12.87 -5.86 11.29
N ARG A 42 11.88 -5.05 10.92
CA ARG A 42 10.60 -4.98 11.63
C ARG A 42 9.60 -6.01 11.13
N GLN A 43 9.98 -6.86 10.16
CA GLN A 43 9.12 -7.83 9.47
C GLN A 43 7.78 -7.23 9.03
N LEU A 44 7.85 -6.02 8.44
CA LEU A 44 6.71 -5.18 8.10
C LEU A 44 6.67 -4.95 6.60
N VAL A 45 5.48 -5.05 6.02
CA VAL A 45 5.23 -4.66 4.64
C VAL A 45 4.00 -3.77 4.59
N ILE A 46 4.13 -2.65 3.90
CA ILE A 46 3.07 -1.68 3.71
C ILE A 46 2.75 -1.63 2.22
N TYR A 47 1.49 -1.78 1.85
CA TYR A 47 1.02 -1.68 0.48
C TYR A 47 0.17 -0.44 0.29
N LEU A 48 0.24 0.14 -0.90
CA LEU A 48 -0.66 1.18 -1.39
C LEU A 48 -1.14 0.85 -2.79
N ASN A 49 -2.46 0.83 -2.98
CA ASN A 49 -3.12 0.63 -4.27
C ASN A 49 -4.46 1.38 -4.32
N THR A 50 -5.16 1.37 -5.47
CA THR A 50 -6.55 1.88 -5.55
C THR A 50 -7.59 0.78 -5.32
N THR A 51 -8.70 1.10 -4.67
CA THR A 51 -9.87 0.20 -4.59
C THR A 51 -10.65 0.24 -5.89
N TYR A 52 -11.71 -0.56 -5.99
CA TYR A 52 -12.61 -0.51 -7.15
C TYR A 52 -13.31 0.86 -7.26
N ASP A 53 -13.75 1.42 -6.13
CA ASP A 53 -14.43 2.71 -6.10
C ASP A 53 -13.47 3.91 -6.24
N GLY A 54 -12.19 3.63 -6.55
CA GLY A 54 -11.15 4.64 -6.72
C GLY A 54 -10.68 5.27 -5.40
N ASP A 55 -10.86 4.64 -4.24
CA ASP A 55 -10.19 5.09 -3.02
C ASP A 55 -8.73 4.63 -3.02
N PHE A 56 -7.87 5.30 -2.26
CA PHE A 56 -6.56 4.74 -1.93
C PHE A 56 -6.72 3.79 -0.76
N LEU A 57 -6.08 2.63 -0.84
CA LEU A 57 -6.06 1.61 0.20
C LEU A 57 -4.64 1.42 0.68
N PHE A 58 -4.39 1.74 1.95
CA PHE A 58 -3.22 1.26 2.66
C PHE A 58 -3.50 -0.09 3.29
N THR A 59 -2.57 -1.02 3.16
CA THR A 59 -2.57 -2.30 3.90
C THR A 59 -1.23 -2.47 4.60
N PHE A 60 -1.27 -2.49 5.93
CA PHE A 60 -0.12 -2.76 6.81
C PHE A 60 -0.15 -4.22 7.20
N ILE A 61 0.92 -4.96 6.93
CA ILE A 61 1.06 -6.38 7.28
C ILE A 61 2.34 -6.54 8.08
N LYS A 62 2.24 -7.11 9.26
CA LYS A 62 3.41 -7.33 10.13
C LYS A 62 3.40 -8.74 10.69
N GLN A 63 4.58 -9.35 10.74
CA GLN A 63 4.79 -10.57 11.50
C GLN A 63 5.01 -10.21 12.97
N THR A 64 4.04 -10.54 13.82
CA THR A 64 4.11 -10.35 15.27
C THR A 64 3.05 -11.23 15.94
N PRO A 65 3.32 -11.79 17.14
CA PRO A 65 2.33 -12.56 17.87
C PRO A 65 1.04 -11.76 18.11
N CYS A 66 -0.11 -12.38 17.85
CA CYS A 66 -1.41 -11.79 18.13
C CYS A 66 -2.44 -12.85 18.55
N SER A 67 -3.42 -12.43 19.34
CA SER A 67 -4.59 -13.26 19.68
C SER A 67 -5.78 -12.39 20.06
N ALA A 68 -6.96 -13.00 20.19
CA ALA A 68 -8.13 -12.29 20.70
C ALA A 68 -7.93 -11.70 22.12
N LEU A 69 -7.05 -12.31 22.93
CA LEU A 69 -6.73 -11.86 24.29
C LEU A 69 -5.59 -10.84 24.34
N SER A 70 -4.79 -10.77 23.29
CA SER A 70 -3.66 -9.84 23.16
C SER A 70 -3.70 -9.23 21.76
N PRO A 71 -4.60 -8.24 21.54
CA PRO A 71 -4.71 -7.57 20.27
C PRO A 71 -3.49 -6.69 20.02
N TYR A 72 -3.02 -6.66 18.79
CA TYR A 72 -2.02 -5.70 18.36
C TYR A 72 -2.71 -4.38 17.98
N GLN A 73 -2.24 -3.28 18.54
CA GLN A 73 -2.92 -1.98 18.47
C GLN A 73 -1.94 -0.87 18.11
N GLY A 74 -2.47 0.24 17.60
CA GLY A 74 -1.71 1.43 17.29
C GLY A 74 -2.54 2.69 17.43
N MET A 75 -1.89 3.83 17.19
CA MET A 75 -2.51 5.14 17.10
C MET A 75 -2.42 5.63 15.66
N LEU A 76 -3.56 6.02 15.10
CA LEU A 76 -3.68 6.45 13.72
C LEU A 76 -4.16 7.91 13.65
N SER A 77 -3.48 8.71 12.84
CA SER A 77 -3.94 10.02 12.38
C SER A 77 -4.10 10.02 10.86
N VAL A 78 -5.19 10.59 10.36
CA VAL A 78 -5.45 10.68 8.92
C VAL A 78 -6.02 12.05 8.61
N ASN A 79 -5.47 12.76 7.63
CA ASN A 79 -6.06 14.01 7.10
C ASN A 79 -6.56 15.01 8.17
N ASN A 80 -5.68 15.49 9.06
CA ASN A 80 -6.03 16.40 10.15
C ASN A 80 -7.15 15.88 11.10
N GLU A 81 -7.56 14.61 11.01
CA GLU A 81 -8.46 13.97 11.97
C GLU A 81 -7.68 13.69 13.28
N PRO A 82 -8.35 13.75 14.45
CA PRO A 82 -7.72 13.41 15.72
C PRO A 82 -7.13 12.00 15.73
N ASN A 83 -6.08 11.81 16.52
CA ASN A 83 -5.49 10.49 16.72
C ASN A 83 -6.53 9.55 17.33
N GLN A 84 -6.70 8.39 16.70
CA GLN A 84 -7.60 7.34 17.16
C GLN A 84 -6.83 6.05 17.39
N GLN A 85 -7.23 5.31 18.43
CA GLN A 85 -6.72 3.96 18.63
C GLN A 85 -7.30 3.04 17.57
N VAL A 86 -6.46 2.22 16.96
CA VAL A 86 -6.84 1.22 15.96
C VAL A 86 -6.36 -0.16 16.40
N VAL A 87 -7.15 -1.17 16.06
CA VAL A 87 -6.83 -2.58 16.33
C VAL A 87 -6.53 -3.25 15.00
N PHE A 88 -5.45 -4.00 14.95
CA PHE A 88 -5.10 -4.79 13.77
C PHE A 88 -5.83 -6.14 13.82
N ASP A 89 -6.28 -6.61 12.66
CA ASP A 89 -6.86 -7.93 12.51
C ASP A 89 -5.76 -8.99 12.65
N CYS A 90 -5.94 -9.93 13.57
CA CYS A 90 -5.07 -11.10 13.68
C CYS A 90 -5.50 -12.14 12.65
N HIS A 91 -4.75 -12.27 11.55
CA HIS A 91 -5.09 -13.19 10.46
C HIS A 91 -4.60 -14.61 10.72
N GLU A 92 -3.40 -14.72 11.27
CA GLU A 92 -2.75 -15.95 11.75
C GLU A 92 -2.10 -15.64 13.10
N PRO A 93 -1.74 -16.63 13.94
CA PRO A 93 -1.20 -16.38 15.29
C PRO A 93 0.00 -15.42 15.35
N ASN A 94 0.71 -15.25 14.23
CA ASN A 94 1.87 -14.38 14.11
C ASN A 94 1.75 -13.34 12.99
N THR A 95 0.55 -13.08 12.45
CA THR A 95 0.37 -12.09 11.38
C THR A 95 -0.77 -11.15 11.70
N VAL A 96 -0.44 -9.87 11.81
CA VAL A 96 -1.42 -8.79 12.00
C VAL A 96 -1.58 -7.98 10.72
N ILE A 97 -2.81 -7.57 10.44
CA ILE A 97 -3.14 -6.78 9.26
C ILE A 97 -4.01 -5.60 9.65
N TYR A 98 -3.65 -4.41 9.22
CA TYR A 98 -4.51 -3.23 9.30
C TYR A 98 -4.74 -2.64 7.92
N ARG A 99 -5.98 -2.21 7.65
CA ARG A 99 -6.37 -1.63 6.37
C ARG A 99 -7.11 -0.34 6.60
N ILE A 100 -6.78 0.66 5.78
CA ILE A 100 -7.53 1.90 5.73
C ILE A 100 -7.69 2.37 4.30
N ALA A 101 -8.93 2.67 3.93
CA ALA A 101 -9.30 3.24 2.65
C ALA A 101 -9.84 4.66 2.82
N LYS A 102 -9.32 5.60 2.03
CA LYS A 102 -9.85 6.98 1.94
C LYS A 102 -9.71 7.45 0.49
N ARG A 103 -10.62 8.34 0.07
CA ARG A 103 -10.60 8.96 -1.26
C ARG A 103 -9.31 9.73 -1.54
N LYS A 104 -8.73 10.31 -0.49
CA LYS A 104 -7.51 11.12 -0.51
C LYS A 104 -6.75 10.92 0.80
N PHE A 105 -5.43 10.85 0.73
CA PHE A 105 -4.53 11.02 1.86
C PHE A 105 -3.71 12.29 1.63
N SER A 106 -3.87 13.30 2.47
CA SER A 106 -2.93 14.43 2.60
C SER A 106 -1.91 14.18 3.70
N GLN A 107 -2.30 13.41 4.71
CA GLN A 107 -1.48 12.96 5.82
C GLN A 107 -1.99 11.59 6.25
N LEU A 108 -1.07 10.70 6.61
CA LEU A 108 -1.37 9.49 7.36
C LEU A 108 -0.17 9.23 8.26
N HIS A 109 -0.43 9.10 9.56
CA HIS A 109 0.57 8.73 10.54
C HIS A 109 0.06 7.56 11.37
N LEU A 110 0.85 6.49 11.47
CA LEU A 110 0.51 5.28 12.21
C LEU A 110 1.67 4.91 13.12
N THR A 111 1.44 5.01 14.43
CA THR A 111 2.40 4.60 15.45
C THR A 111 1.89 3.33 16.12
N THR A 112 2.78 2.38 16.30
CA THR A 112 2.55 1.13 17.02
C THR A 112 3.65 0.96 18.08
N PRO A 113 3.63 -0.08 18.94
CA PRO A 113 4.67 -0.28 19.94
C PRO A 113 6.09 -0.39 19.37
N ASP A 114 6.24 -0.80 18.12
CA ASP A 114 7.54 -1.17 17.54
C ASP A 114 7.79 -0.65 16.11
N PHE A 115 6.88 0.14 15.54
CA PHE A 115 7.16 0.93 14.35
C PHE A 115 6.36 2.23 14.30
N ASP A 116 6.90 3.19 13.54
CA ASP A 116 6.26 4.45 13.21
C ASP A 116 6.26 4.61 11.68
N PHE A 117 5.09 4.96 11.13
CA PHE A 117 4.92 5.21 9.71
C PHE A 117 4.36 6.60 9.49
N ASP A 118 5.05 7.38 8.64
CA ASP A 118 4.58 8.65 8.13
C ASP A 118 4.48 8.60 6.60
N PHE A 119 3.35 9.07 6.08
CA PHE A 119 3.07 9.05 4.66
C PHE A 119 3.72 10.22 3.93
N ASP A 120 4.77 9.93 3.16
CA ASP A 120 5.36 10.88 2.22
C ASP A 120 4.73 10.77 0.82
N LEU A 121 3.98 11.82 0.44
CA LEU A 121 3.38 11.99 -0.89
C LEU A 121 4.39 11.88 -2.04
N LYS A 122 5.63 12.32 -1.85
CA LYS A 122 6.67 12.27 -2.89
C LYS A 122 7.17 10.84 -3.07
N GLN A 123 7.41 10.12 -1.98
CA GLN A 123 7.89 8.75 -2.00
C GLN A 123 6.85 7.77 -2.56
N TRP A 124 5.60 7.89 -2.13
CA TRP A 124 4.52 6.95 -2.48
C TRP A 124 3.78 7.29 -3.78
N ASN A 125 4.03 8.46 -4.36
CA ASN A 125 3.50 8.94 -5.65
C ASN A 125 2.03 8.51 -5.94
N PRO A 126 1.05 8.89 -5.09
CA PRO A 126 -0.35 8.50 -5.27
C PRO A 126 -0.96 9.01 -6.58
N LYS A 127 -0.37 10.05 -7.20
CA LYS A 127 -0.76 10.53 -8.53
C LYS A 127 -0.54 9.47 -9.61
N ALA A 128 0.54 8.68 -9.52
CA ALA A 128 0.78 7.58 -10.46
C ALA A 128 -0.31 6.50 -10.37
N LEU A 129 -0.74 6.15 -9.16
CA LEU A 129 -1.84 5.20 -8.95
C LEU A 129 -3.15 5.71 -9.53
N LYS A 130 -3.48 7.00 -9.34
CA LYS A 130 -4.69 7.61 -9.94
C LYS A 130 -4.62 7.71 -11.45
N LYS A 131 -3.45 8.06 -12.01
CA LYS A 131 -3.23 8.06 -13.46
C LYS A 131 -3.47 6.64 -14.01
N ASP A 132 -2.88 5.63 -13.37
CA ASP A 132 -3.04 4.24 -13.78
C ASP A 132 -4.50 3.81 -13.75
N ASP A 133 -5.17 4.01 -12.61
CA ASP A 133 -6.59 3.70 -12.42
C ASP A 133 -7.48 4.37 -13.47
N PHE A 134 -7.28 5.67 -13.73
CA PHE A 134 -8.02 6.42 -14.74
C PHE A 134 -7.79 5.88 -16.15
N MET A 135 -6.54 5.54 -16.50
CA MET A 135 -6.22 5.00 -17.82
C MET A 135 -6.81 3.60 -18.03
N GLN A 136 -6.82 2.76 -17.00
CA GLN A 136 -7.44 1.43 -17.05
C GLN A 136 -8.96 1.52 -17.27
N HIS A 137 -9.65 2.42 -16.57
CA HIS A 137 -11.10 2.64 -16.75
C HIS A 137 -11.44 3.23 -18.13
N ASN A 138 -10.52 3.99 -18.74
CA ASN A 138 -10.69 4.61 -20.05
C ASN A 138 -9.82 3.91 -21.12
N TYR A 139 -9.65 2.59 -20.99
CA TYR A 139 -8.71 1.80 -21.78
C TYR A 139 -8.82 2.03 -23.29
N GLU A 140 -10.03 1.96 -23.85
CA GLU A 140 -10.22 2.08 -25.30
C GLU A 140 -9.74 3.43 -25.85
N PHE A 141 -9.88 4.50 -25.06
CA PHE A 141 -9.39 5.80 -25.41
C PHE A 141 -7.85 5.81 -25.33
N PHE A 142 -7.27 5.46 -24.19
CA PHE A 142 -5.81 5.59 -24.00
C PHE A 142 -4.98 4.62 -24.83
N GLN A 143 -5.48 3.42 -25.10
CA GLN A 143 -4.80 2.44 -25.94
C GLN A 143 -4.64 2.90 -27.40
N LYS A 144 -5.54 3.78 -27.88
CA LYS A 144 -5.48 4.35 -29.24
C LYS A 144 -4.67 5.65 -29.32
N HIS A 145 -4.48 6.35 -28.20
CA HIS A 145 -3.91 7.69 -28.16
C HIS A 145 -2.56 7.77 -27.45
N THR A 146 -2.03 6.65 -26.96
CA THR A 146 -0.73 6.59 -26.29
C THR A 146 0.08 5.39 -26.77
N THR A 147 1.41 5.49 -26.67
CA THR A 147 2.34 4.37 -26.90
C THR A 147 2.58 3.56 -25.62
N GLU A 148 2.07 4.02 -24.47
CA GLU A 148 2.13 3.27 -23.21
C GLU A 148 1.24 2.03 -23.31
N LYS A 149 1.72 0.89 -22.81
CA LYS A 149 0.88 -0.32 -22.73
C LYS A 149 -0.16 -0.11 -21.65
N ILE A 150 -1.43 -0.01 -22.05
CA ILE A 150 -2.55 0.11 -21.12
C ILE A 150 -3.14 -1.28 -20.90
N TYR A 151 -3.61 -1.53 -19.69
CA TYR A 151 -4.33 -2.75 -19.38
C TYR A 151 -5.80 -2.40 -19.22
N PRO A 152 -6.74 -3.16 -19.80
CA PRO A 152 -8.14 -2.91 -19.58
C PRO A 152 -8.45 -3.10 -18.10
N TRP A 153 -9.37 -2.29 -17.59
CA TRP A 153 -9.97 -2.57 -16.31
C TRP A 153 -10.78 -3.86 -16.41
N ASN A 154 -10.16 -4.97 -16.02
CA ASN A 154 -10.83 -6.26 -15.92
C ASN A 154 -10.63 -6.78 -14.49
N ARG A 155 -11.67 -6.61 -13.67
CA ARG A 155 -11.72 -7.16 -12.31
C ARG A 155 -12.67 -8.37 -12.21
N ASP A 156 -13.12 -8.89 -13.35
CA ASP A 156 -13.94 -10.11 -13.47
C ASP A 156 -13.06 -11.37 -13.58
#